data_AF-A0A925WE88-F1
#
_entry.id   AF-A0A925WE88-F1
#
_cell.length_a   1.000
_cell.length_b   1.000
_cell.length_c   1.000
_cell.angle_alpha   90.00
_cell.angle_beta   90.00
_cell.angle_gamma   90.00
#
_symmetry.space_group_name_H-M   'P 1'
#
loop_
_entity.id
_entity.type
_entity.pdbx_description
1 polymer ?
#
loop_
_entity_poly.entity_id
_entity_poly.type
_entity_poly.pdbx_seq_one_letter_code
_entity_poly.pdbx_strand_id
1 'polypeptide(L)'
;TVTSNVILNAFYEAEINRNAVQTSDRIAARDITVNNSSLVISNSGSVPINGQSFQILQASGTISGAFSSVTGGGLPPGGTWDTSNLTVNGTIKAILPPSPVLTNVVSNGGTTLDFSWGTEYIGWRLYAQTNSLAVGLSTNWVPIEGTEGVNTYQATIEKTNAAVFYRLTYP
;
A
#
# COMPACT_ATOMS: atom_id res chain seq x y z
N THR A 1 -1.33 24.70 17.67
CA THR A 1 -1.10 24.16 19.02
C THR A 1 -2.20 24.65 19.93
N VAL A 2 -2.97 23.73 20.51
CA VAL A 2 -3.99 24.03 21.53
C VAL A 2 -3.30 23.86 22.89
N THR A 3 -3.37 24.85 23.79
CA THR A 3 -2.80 24.75 25.15
C THR A 3 -3.68 23.96 26.12
N SER A 4 -4.92 23.67 25.69
CA SER A 4 -5.93 22.90 26.39
C SER A 4 -5.96 21.44 25.94
N ASN A 5 -6.78 20.63 26.62
CA ASN A 5 -6.99 19.23 26.28
C ASN A 5 -7.92 19.07 25.07
N VAL A 6 -7.73 18.00 24.31
CA VAL A 6 -8.56 17.64 23.15
C VAL A 6 -9.16 16.26 23.36
N ILE A 7 -10.44 16.10 23.03
CA ILE A 7 -11.13 14.81 23.00
C ILE A 7 -11.64 14.58 21.58
N LEU A 8 -11.26 13.45 20.97
CA LEU A 8 -11.77 13.01 19.66
C LEU A 8 -12.91 12.02 19.90
N ASN A 9 -14.13 12.34 19.46
CA ASN A 9 -15.33 11.54 19.72
C ASN A 9 -16.02 10.94 18.47
N ALA A 10 -15.55 11.24 17.26
CA ALA A 10 -16.20 10.78 16.04
C ALA A 10 -15.21 10.53 14.90
N PHE A 11 -14.62 11.59 14.34
CA PHE A 11 -13.84 11.50 13.12
C PHE A 11 -12.64 12.44 13.18
N TYR A 12 -11.51 11.98 12.66
CA TYR A 12 -10.33 12.80 12.39
C TYR A 12 -9.79 12.44 11.01
N GLU A 13 -9.65 13.43 10.14
CA GLU A 13 -8.96 13.28 8.86
C GLU A 13 -7.56 13.88 8.98
N ALA A 14 -6.55 13.12 8.55
CA ALA A 14 -5.18 13.59 8.50
C ALA A 14 -4.62 13.39 7.08
N GLU A 15 -4.14 14.47 6.49
CA GLU A 15 -3.36 14.37 5.26
C GLU A 15 -1.94 13.89 5.56
N ILE A 16 -1.38 13.03 4.71
CA ILE A 16 0.02 12.63 4.70
C ILE A 16 0.66 12.94 3.34
N ASN A 17 1.95 13.28 3.39
CA ASN A 17 2.78 13.48 2.20
C ASN A 17 4.25 13.21 2.53
N ARG A 18 4.74 12.02 2.17
CA ARG A 18 6.15 11.63 2.42
C ARG A 18 7.18 12.46 1.67
N ASN A 19 6.77 13.25 0.69
CA ASN A 19 7.67 14.10 -0.10
C ASN A 19 7.75 15.52 0.46
N ALA A 20 6.87 15.90 1.39
CA ALA A 20 6.83 17.22 1.99
C ALA A 20 7.75 17.34 3.22
N VAL A 21 8.16 18.58 3.54
CA VAL A 21 8.93 18.88 4.76
C VAL A 21 8.10 18.57 6.01
N GLN A 22 6.82 18.97 5.99
CA GLN A 22 5.85 18.50 6.96
C GLN A 22 5.11 17.32 6.35
N THR A 23 5.42 16.12 6.84
CA THR A 23 4.95 14.88 6.23
C THR A 23 3.50 14.53 6.54
N SER A 24 2.87 15.24 7.49
CA SER A 24 1.50 14.97 7.90
C SER A 24 0.83 16.15 8.61
N ASP A 25 -0.49 16.19 8.50
CA ASP A 25 -1.34 16.90 9.43
C ASP A 25 -1.30 16.22 10.80
N ARG A 26 -1.40 17.04 11.84
CA ARG A 26 -1.41 16.55 13.22
C ARG A 26 -2.21 17.43 14.15
N ILE A 27 -2.80 16.81 15.16
CA ILE A 27 -3.39 17.52 16.29
C ILE A 27 -2.32 17.73 17.36
N ALA A 28 -2.05 18.98 17.71
CA ALA A 28 -1.12 19.34 18.78
C ALA A 28 -1.87 19.93 19.99
N ALA A 29 -1.84 19.27 21.14
CA ALA A 29 -2.56 19.66 22.35
C ALA A 29 -1.76 19.36 23.64
N ARG A 30 -2.29 19.73 24.82
CA ARG A 30 -1.67 19.30 26.09
C ARG A 30 -1.91 17.81 26.32
N ASP A 31 -3.16 17.43 26.53
CA ASP A 31 -3.60 16.04 26.59
C ASP A 31 -4.55 15.74 25.42
N ILE A 32 -4.48 14.53 24.87
CA ILE A 32 -5.35 14.05 23.80
C ILE A 32 -6.01 12.74 24.26
N THR A 33 -7.34 12.71 24.24
CA THR A 33 -8.12 11.48 24.47
C THR A 33 -8.82 11.08 23.18
N VAL A 34 -8.54 9.87 22.68
CA VAL A 34 -9.20 9.29 21.51
C VAL A 34 -10.31 8.34 21.97
N ASN A 35 -11.55 8.77 21.85
CA ASN A 35 -12.72 8.03 22.30
C ASN A 35 -13.40 7.32 21.12
N ASN A 36 -12.87 6.17 20.71
CA ASN A 36 -13.40 5.32 19.64
C ASN A 36 -13.63 6.05 18.30
N SER A 37 -12.88 7.13 18.04
CA SER A 37 -12.98 7.86 16.78
C SER A 37 -12.48 7.04 15.59
N SER A 38 -12.96 7.34 14.40
CA SER A 38 -12.36 6.85 13.14
C SER A 38 -11.30 7.83 12.65
N LEU A 39 -10.12 7.31 12.29
CA LEU A 39 -9.06 8.06 11.61
C LEU A 39 -9.11 7.76 10.12
N VAL A 40 -9.22 8.79 9.30
CA VAL A 40 -9.09 8.68 7.84
C VAL A 40 -7.83 9.37 7.39
N ILE A 41 -7.01 8.63 6.65
CA ILE A 41 -5.79 9.14 6.06
C ILE A 41 -6.07 9.52 4.61
N SER A 42 -5.76 10.76 4.24
CA SER A 42 -5.67 11.20 2.85
C SER A 42 -4.20 11.30 2.45
N ASN A 43 -3.80 10.75 1.30
CA ASN A 43 -2.41 10.83 0.84
C ASN A 43 -2.33 11.77 -0.36
N SER A 44 -1.60 12.88 -0.20
CA SER A 44 -1.33 13.86 -1.26
C SER A 44 0.07 13.72 -1.87
N GLY A 45 0.87 12.74 -1.38
CA GLY A 45 2.22 12.44 -1.87
C GLY A 45 2.34 11.07 -2.53
N SER A 46 3.59 10.63 -2.72
CA SER A 46 3.90 9.27 -3.15
C SER A 46 3.38 8.23 -2.15
N VAL A 47 3.09 7.02 -2.62
CA VAL A 47 2.69 5.88 -1.77
C VAL A 47 3.70 5.67 -0.64
N PRO A 48 3.27 5.53 0.63
CA PRO A 48 4.16 5.20 1.74
C PRO A 48 4.97 3.93 1.48
N ILE A 49 6.21 3.88 1.98
CA ILE A 49 7.03 2.65 1.96
C ILE A 49 6.86 1.88 3.25
N ASN A 50 7.22 0.59 3.24
CA ASN A 50 7.13 -0.25 4.43
C ASN A 50 7.93 0.36 5.59
N GLY A 51 7.29 0.48 6.76
CA GLY A 51 7.89 1.07 7.96
C GLY A 51 7.87 2.60 8.01
N GLN A 52 7.39 3.30 6.96
CA GLN A 52 7.27 4.75 6.99
C GLN A 52 6.30 5.18 8.10
N SER A 53 6.73 6.12 8.94
CA SER A 53 5.91 6.64 10.03
C SER A 53 5.47 8.08 9.78
N PHE A 54 4.30 8.45 10.30
CA PHE A 54 3.71 9.79 10.23
C PHE A 54 3.22 10.23 11.61
N GLN A 55 3.47 11.49 11.96
CA GLN A 55 3.03 12.07 13.22
C GLN A 55 1.58 12.55 13.09
N ILE A 56 0.64 11.90 13.79
CA ILE A 56 -0.79 12.18 13.68
C ILE A 56 -1.29 12.96 14.91
N LEU A 57 -0.75 12.64 16.08
CA LEU A 57 -1.07 13.30 17.34
C LEU A 57 0.21 13.83 17.99
N GLN A 58 0.19 14.99 18.62
CA GLN A 58 1.32 15.52 19.36
C GLN A 58 0.84 16.10 20.69
N ALA A 59 1.01 15.35 21.77
CA ALA A 59 0.69 15.81 23.11
C ALA A 59 1.95 16.25 23.86
N SER A 60 1.87 17.34 24.63
CA SER A 60 2.93 17.67 25.61
C SER A 60 2.75 16.93 26.94
N GLY A 61 1.54 16.43 27.21
CA GLY A 61 1.17 15.58 28.32
C GLY A 61 0.90 14.16 27.82
N THR A 62 -0.36 13.72 27.85
CA THR A 62 -0.74 12.33 27.57
C THR A 62 -1.52 12.16 26.27
N ILE A 63 -1.35 11.01 25.62
CA ILE A 63 -2.26 10.49 24.60
C ILE A 63 -2.91 9.22 25.16
N SER A 64 -4.23 9.17 25.20
CA SER A 64 -4.99 8.05 25.77
C SER A 64 -6.13 7.61 24.87
N GLY A 65 -6.63 6.39 25.08
CA GLY A 65 -7.68 5.79 24.25
C GLY A 65 -7.14 5.22 22.92
N ALA A 66 -8.03 5.00 21.97
CA ALA A 66 -7.69 4.42 20.66
C ALA A 66 -8.67 4.86 19.58
N PHE A 67 -8.20 4.91 18.33
CA PHE A 67 -9.12 4.93 17.19
C PHE A 67 -9.79 3.57 17.05
N SER A 68 -11.07 3.56 16.71
CA SER A 68 -11.84 2.34 16.41
C SER A 68 -11.53 1.78 15.03
N SER A 69 -11.09 2.64 14.10
CA SER A 69 -10.65 2.27 12.76
C SER A 69 -9.64 3.27 12.21
N VAL A 70 -8.74 2.78 11.34
CA VAL A 70 -7.84 3.61 10.52
C VAL A 70 -7.96 3.16 9.08
N THR A 71 -8.35 4.07 8.18
CA THR A 71 -8.58 3.75 6.76
C THR A 71 -7.92 4.78 5.84
N GLY A 72 -7.84 4.47 4.54
CA GLY A 72 -7.29 5.36 3.53
C GLY A 72 -5.76 5.35 3.45
N GLY A 73 -5.19 6.43 2.91
CA GLY A 73 -3.75 6.66 2.80
C GLY A 73 -3.07 6.05 1.57
N GLY A 74 -3.84 5.43 0.68
CA GLY A 74 -3.33 4.91 -0.60
C GLY A 74 -2.27 3.82 -0.43
N LEU A 75 -2.35 3.03 0.66
CA LEU A 75 -1.52 1.83 0.79
C LEU A 75 -1.92 0.80 -0.29
N PRO A 76 -0.97 0.02 -0.83
CA PRO A 76 -1.31 -1.06 -1.74
C PRO A 76 -2.27 -2.06 -1.08
N PRO A 77 -3.09 -2.78 -1.87
CA PRO A 77 -3.87 -3.92 -1.39
C PRO A 77 -3.01 -4.87 -0.55
N GLY A 78 -3.53 -5.28 0.61
CA GLY A 78 -2.81 -6.06 1.62
C GLY A 78 -1.98 -5.22 2.61
N GLY A 79 -1.87 -3.91 2.40
CA GLY A 79 -1.24 -2.96 3.32
C GLY A 79 -2.16 -2.55 4.48
N THR A 80 -1.56 -2.21 5.62
CA THR A 80 -2.27 -1.79 6.83
C THR A 80 -1.53 -0.65 7.55
N TRP A 81 -2.24 0.02 8.44
CA TRP A 81 -1.65 1.00 9.36
C TRP A 81 -1.41 0.36 10.73
N ASP A 82 -0.16 0.35 11.18
CA ASP A 82 0.22 0.00 12.54
C ASP A 82 0.03 1.22 13.46
N THR A 83 -0.85 1.08 14.44
CA THR A 83 -1.25 2.12 15.39
C THR A 83 -0.65 1.93 16.78
N SER A 84 0.25 0.97 16.97
CA SER A 84 0.82 0.61 18.28
C SER A 84 1.52 1.77 18.99
N ASN A 85 2.02 2.75 18.24
CA ASN A 85 2.72 3.92 18.77
C ASN A 85 1.86 5.17 18.94
N LEU A 86 0.56 5.12 18.64
CA LEU A 86 -0.30 6.31 18.77
C LEU A 86 -0.37 6.85 20.19
N THR A 87 -0.54 5.98 21.20
CA THR A 87 -0.57 6.40 22.61
C THR A 87 0.81 6.62 23.20
N VAL A 88 1.86 6.10 22.57
CA VAL A 88 3.26 6.20 23.03
C VAL A 88 3.88 7.52 22.59
N ASN A 89 3.80 7.82 21.30
CA ASN A 89 4.42 9.01 20.71
C ASN A 89 3.56 9.68 19.63
N GLY A 90 2.33 9.23 19.40
CA GLY A 90 1.39 9.87 18.47
C GLY A 90 1.61 9.55 16.99
N THR A 91 2.38 8.50 16.68
CA THR A 91 2.66 8.11 15.28
C THR A 91 1.86 6.89 14.84
N ILE A 92 1.56 6.86 13.53
CA ILE A 92 1.16 5.64 12.81
C ILE A 92 2.27 5.21 11.86
N LYS A 93 2.30 3.93 11.51
CA LYS A 93 3.31 3.37 10.60
C LYS A 93 2.66 2.57 9.48
N ALA A 94 3.06 2.83 8.24
CA ALA A 94 2.63 2.07 7.08
C ALA A 94 3.29 0.69 7.11
N ILE A 95 2.47 -0.37 7.06
CA ILE A 95 2.91 -1.75 6.86
C ILE A 95 2.43 -2.17 5.48
N LEU A 96 3.37 -2.43 4.57
CA LEU A 96 3.04 -2.92 3.24
C LEU A 96 2.95 -4.46 3.26
N PRO A 97 2.19 -5.06 2.34
CA PRO A 97 2.20 -6.51 2.19
C PRO A 97 3.62 -6.98 1.84
N PRO A 98 3.95 -8.26 2.09
CA PRO A 98 5.20 -8.83 1.59
C PRO A 98 5.26 -8.74 0.06
N SER A 99 6.43 -9.02 -0.51
CA SER A 99 6.52 -9.15 -1.96
C SER A 99 5.63 -10.29 -2.44
N PRO A 100 4.84 -10.10 -3.51
CA PRO A 100 3.95 -11.14 -3.99
C PRO A 100 4.74 -12.34 -4.53
N VAL A 101 4.15 -13.52 -4.34
CA VAL A 101 4.60 -14.74 -5.03
C VAL A 101 3.76 -14.90 -6.29
N LEU A 102 4.42 -14.78 -7.45
CA LEU A 102 3.82 -15.10 -8.74
C LEU A 102 4.09 -16.57 -9.05
N THR A 103 3.04 -17.39 -9.03
CA THR A 103 3.12 -18.82 -9.37
C THR A 103 2.71 -19.01 -10.82
N ASN A 104 3.29 -20.00 -11.49
CA ASN A 104 2.91 -20.36 -12.85
C ASN A 104 2.89 -21.87 -13.08
N VAL A 105 1.99 -22.33 -13.96
CA VAL A 105 1.91 -23.71 -14.44
C VAL A 105 1.73 -23.71 -15.96
N VAL A 106 2.35 -24.67 -16.65
CA VAL A 106 2.12 -24.87 -18.08
C VAL A 106 0.92 -25.81 -18.27
N SER A 107 -0.04 -25.39 -19.09
CA SER A 107 -1.27 -26.13 -19.35
C SER A 107 -1.58 -26.23 -20.86
N ASN A 108 -2.77 -26.75 -21.19
CA ASN A 108 -3.27 -26.87 -22.57
C ASN A 108 -2.27 -27.53 -23.52
N GLY A 109 -1.66 -28.65 -23.08
CA GLY A 109 -0.68 -29.38 -23.88
C GLY A 109 0.60 -28.60 -24.18
N GLY A 110 0.95 -27.59 -23.37
CA GLY A 110 2.17 -26.79 -23.55
C GLY A 110 1.96 -25.48 -24.30
N THR A 111 0.72 -25.01 -24.44
CA THR A 111 0.38 -23.80 -25.20
C THR A 111 0.02 -22.61 -24.32
N THR A 112 -0.15 -22.81 -23.02
CA THR A 112 -0.57 -21.76 -22.08
C THR A 112 0.31 -21.79 -20.84
N LEU A 113 0.64 -20.60 -20.35
CA LEU A 113 1.25 -20.35 -19.06
C LEU A 113 0.20 -19.71 -18.15
N ASP A 114 -0.30 -20.48 -17.20
CA ASP A 114 -1.31 -20.04 -16.25
C ASP A 114 -0.64 -19.44 -15.02
N PHE A 115 -0.86 -18.15 -14.78
CA PHE A 115 -0.39 -17.42 -13.63
C PHE A 115 -1.43 -17.37 -12.52
N SER A 116 -0.95 -17.39 -11.28
CA SER A 116 -1.77 -17.12 -10.09
C SER A 116 -0.97 -16.39 -9.01
N TRP A 117 -1.68 -15.63 -8.18
CA TRP A 117 -1.14 -14.93 -7.02
C TRP A 117 -2.18 -14.86 -5.89
N GLY A 118 -1.73 -14.43 -4.71
CA GLY A 118 -2.57 -14.28 -3.52
C GLY A 118 -3.70 -13.25 -3.74
N THR A 119 -4.88 -13.50 -3.18
CA THR A 119 -6.05 -12.61 -3.32
C THR A 119 -5.85 -11.27 -2.62
N GLU A 120 -4.93 -11.19 -1.66
CA GLU A 120 -4.50 -9.94 -1.01
C GLU A 120 -3.84 -8.95 -1.97
N TYR A 121 -3.41 -9.40 -3.15
CA TYR A 121 -2.86 -8.56 -4.22
C TYR A 121 -3.88 -8.23 -5.32
N ILE A 122 -5.18 -8.48 -5.14
CA ILE A 122 -6.20 -7.91 -6.05
C ILE A 122 -6.11 -6.37 -5.98
N GLY A 123 -5.97 -5.74 -7.13
CA GLY A 123 -5.59 -4.33 -7.31
C GLY A 123 -4.13 -4.13 -7.75
N TRP A 124 -3.31 -5.18 -7.72
CA TRP A 124 -1.99 -5.22 -8.36
C TRP A 124 -2.11 -5.68 -9.81
N ARG A 125 -1.15 -5.30 -10.65
CA ARG A 125 -1.22 -5.53 -12.08
C ARG A 125 -0.07 -6.40 -12.58
N LEU A 126 -0.38 -7.33 -13.48
CA LEU A 126 0.62 -8.12 -14.18
C LEU A 126 1.16 -7.30 -15.36
N TYR A 127 2.47 -7.30 -15.54
CA TYR A 127 3.16 -6.67 -16.66
C TYR A 127 3.94 -7.71 -17.42
N ALA A 128 4.02 -7.52 -18.74
CA ALA A 128 4.87 -8.32 -19.61
C ALA A 128 5.88 -7.44 -20.34
N GLN A 129 6.98 -8.06 -20.76
CA GLN A 129 7.83 -7.51 -21.81
C GLN A 129 8.24 -8.64 -22.76
N THR A 130 8.31 -8.32 -24.05
CA THR A 130 8.73 -9.23 -25.11
C THR A 130 9.94 -8.64 -25.78
N ASN A 131 11.06 -9.36 -25.70
CA ASN A 131 12.35 -8.89 -26.19
C ASN A 131 13.03 -9.97 -27.04
N SER A 132 14.06 -9.56 -27.79
CA SER A 132 14.97 -10.52 -28.42
C SER A 132 15.86 -11.18 -27.36
N LEU A 133 16.42 -12.35 -27.68
CA LEU A 133 17.35 -13.06 -26.79
C LEU A 133 18.60 -12.24 -26.46
N ALA A 134 19.07 -11.41 -27.39
CA ALA A 134 20.24 -10.55 -27.19
C ALA A 134 19.98 -9.43 -26.16
N VAL A 135 18.72 -8.98 -26.03
CA VAL A 135 18.32 -7.95 -25.07
C VAL A 135 17.93 -8.57 -23.72
N GLY A 136 17.15 -9.66 -23.74
CA GLY A 136 16.70 -10.31 -22.51
C GLY A 136 15.79 -9.41 -21.67
N LEU A 137 16.02 -9.36 -20.36
CA LEU A 137 15.24 -8.55 -19.41
C LEU A 137 15.63 -7.07 -19.52
N SER A 138 14.65 -6.19 -19.71
CA SER A 138 14.86 -4.74 -19.76
C SER A 138 13.75 -3.98 -19.01
N THR A 139 13.58 -2.69 -19.30
CA THR A 139 12.66 -1.78 -18.60
C THR A 139 11.39 -1.44 -19.38
N ASN A 140 11.18 -2.01 -20.57
CA ASN A 140 10.02 -1.78 -21.45
C ASN A 140 8.78 -2.60 -21.05
N TRP A 141 8.39 -2.53 -19.78
CA TRP A 141 7.23 -3.23 -19.25
C TRP A 141 5.92 -2.64 -19.75
N VAL A 142 5.03 -3.51 -20.24
CA VAL A 142 3.69 -3.15 -20.69
C VAL A 142 2.66 -3.76 -19.73
N PRO A 143 1.67 -2.98 -19.26
CA PRO A 143 0.60 -3.49 -18.40
C PRO A 143 -0.30 -4.47 -19.17
N ILE A 144 -0.73 -5.54 -18.49
CA ILE A 144 -1.80 -6.41 -18.96
C ILE A 144 -3.10 -5.95 -18.31
N GLU A 145 -3.89 -5.19 -19.06
CA GLU A 145 -5.15 -4.59 -18.58
C GLU A 145 -6.15 -5.65 -18.10
N GLY A 146 -6.92 -5.32 -17.06
CA GLY A 146 -7.89 -6.22 -16.43
C GLY A 146 -7.28 -7.11 -15.34
N THR A 147 -5.95 -7.26 -15.28
CA THR A 147 -5.31 -8.07 -14.24
C THR A 147 -5.38 -7.45 -12.85
N GLU A 148 -5.59 -6.14 -12.75
CA GLU A 148 -5.88 -5.47 -11.47
C GLU A 148 -7.15 -5.95 -10.77
N GLY A 149 -8.11 -6.51 -11.50
CA GLY A 149 -9.38 -6.98 -10.92
C GLY A 149 -9.39 -8.45 -10.52
N VAL A 150 -8.32 -9.19 -10.76
CA VAL A 150 -8.28 -10.65 -10.63
C VAL A 150 -7.01 -11.12 -9.91
N ASN A 151 -6.91 -12.42 -9.68
CA ASN A 151 -5.73 -13.05 -9.10
C ASN A 151 -5.14 -14.19 -9.94
N THR A 152 -5.57 -14.30 -11.19
CA THR A 152 -5.10 -15.29 -12.17
C THR A 152 -5.04 -14.67 -13.56
N TYR A 153 -4.17 -15.21 -14.42
CA TYR A 153 -4.09 -14.80 -15.82
C TYR A 153 -3.55 -15.93 -16.68
N GLN A 154 -4.14 -16.17 -17.84
CA GLN A 154 -3.67 -17.18 -18.79
C GLN A 154 -2.95 -16.50 -19.94
N ALA A 155 -1.65 -16.75 -20.07
CA ALA A 155 -0.84 -16.23 -21.16
C ALA A 155 -0.62 -17.30 -22.23
N THR A 156 -0.90 -16.98 -23.49
CA THR A 156 -0.54 -17.85 -24.62
C THR A 156 0.98 -17.91 -24.80
N ILE A 157 1.52 -19.11 -24.99
CA ILE A 157 2.94 -19.32 -25.29
C ILE A 157 3.13 -19.17 -26.80
N GLU A 158 3.51 -17.96 -27.22
CA GLU A 158 3.82 -17.67 -28.62
C GLU A 158 5.27 -18.04 -28.95
N LYS A 159 5.46 -19.11 -29.72
CA LYS A 159 6.80 -19.66 -30.03
C LYS A 159 7.67 -18.73 -30.88
N THR A 160 7.08 -17.72 -31.52
CA THR A 160 7.79 -16.67 -32.26
C THR A 160 8.43 -15.63 -31.34
N ASN A 161 7.94 -15.51 -30.10
CA ASN A 161 8.51 -14.60 -29.11
C ASN A 161 9.68 -15.28 -28.40
N ALA A 162 10.90 -14.79 -28.66
CA ALA A 162 12.10 -15.47 -28.22
C ALA A 162 12.36 -15.34 -26.70
N ALA A 163 12.00 -14.21 -26.09
CA ALA A 163 12.04 -14.02 -24.64
C ALA A 163 10.84 -13.19 -24.17
N VAL A 164 10.06 -13.74 -23.24
CA VAL A 164 8.94 -13.05 -22.59
C VAL A 164 9.11 -13.13 -21.08
N PHE A 165 9.01 -11.98 -20.40
CA PHE A 165 9.12 -11.89 -18.95
C PHE A 165 7.83 -11.32 -18.37
N TYR A 166 7.49 -11.76 -17.17
CA TYR A 166 6.32 -11.31 -16.43
C TYR A 166 6.73 -10.81 -15.05
N ARG A 167 6.03 -9.81 -14.54
CA ARG A 167 6.12 -9.36 -13.14
C ARG A 167 4.77 -8.92 -12.63
N LEU A 168 4.48 -9.16 -11.36
CA LEU A 168 3.34 -8.58 -10.66
C LEU A 168 3.82 -7.35 -9.88
N THR A 169 3.13 -6.22 -10.03
CA THR A 169 3.52 -4.99 -9.34
C THR A 169 2.31 -4.11 -9.03
N TYR A 170 2.39 -3.36 -7.94
CA TYR A 170 1.40 -2.33 -7.62
C TYR A 170 1.71 -1.06 -8.43
N PRO A 171 0.75 -0.53 -9.21
CA PRO A 171 0.95 0.66 -10.04
C PRO A 171 1.15 1.95 -9.26
#